data_AF-A0A3D3WAG7-F1
#
_entry.id   AF-A0A3D3WAG7-F1
#
_cell.length_a   1.000
_cell.length_b   1.000
_cell.length_c   1.000
_cell.angle_alpha   90.00
_cell.angle_beta   90.00
_cell.angle_gamma   90.00
#
_symmetry.space_group_name_H-M   'P 1'
#
loop_
_entity.id
_entity.type
_entity.pdbx_description
1 polymer ?
#
loop_
_entity_poly.entity_id
_entity_poly.type
_entity_poly.pdbx_seq_one_letter_code
_entity_poly.pdbx_strand_id
1 'polypeptide(L)' 'MPLIGDPAPSFTAKTTQGEIHFPDDYKGKWVILFSHPADFTPVCTTEFM' A
#
# COMPACT_ATOMS: atom_id res chain seq x y z
N MET A 1 -1.97 15.79 3.91
CA MET A 1 -0.65 15.22 3.59
C MET A 1 -0.26 14.31 4.75
N PRO A 2 0.25 13.09 4.49
CA PRO A 2 0.72 12.22 5.56
C PRO A 2 1.99 12.82 6.18
N LEU A 3 2.09 12.77 7.51
CA LEU A 3 3.28 13.19 8.26
C LEU A 3 3.80 12.00 9.09
N ILE A 4 5.10 11.96 9.32
CA ILE A 4 5.72 10.94 10.16
C ILE A 4 5.24 11.13 11.60
N GLY A 5 4.71 10.06 12.20
CA GLY A 5 4.18 10.06 13.57
C GLY A 5 2.66 10.24 13.66
N ASP A 6 2.01 10.71 12.59
CA ASP A 6 0.55 10.78 12.53
C ASP A 6 -0.06 9.41 12.18
N PRO A 7 -1.32 9.17 12.56
CA PRO A 7 -2.07 8.00 12.11
C PRO A 7 -2.10 7.93 10.58
N ALA A 8 -1.86 6.73 10.04
CA ALA A 8 -1.96 6.52 8.60
C ALA A 8 -3.41 6.79 8.11
N PRO A 9 -3.59 7.40 6.92
CA PRO A 9 -4.93 7.69 6.39
C PRO A 9 -5.76 6.42 6.23
N SER A 10 -7.03 6.48 6.63
CA SER A 10 -7.95 5.35 6.44
C SER A 10 -8.50 5.32 5.03
N PHE A 11 -8.48 4.15 4.39
CA PHE A 11 -9.11 3.92 3.10
C PHE A 11 -9.54 2.46 2.91
N THR A 12 -10.54 2.27 2.06
CA THR A 12 -10.93 0.97 1.54
C THR A 12 -10.50 0.86 0.09
N ALA A 13 -9.80 -0.22 -0.26
CA ALA A 13 -9.33 -0.44 -1.63
C ALA A 13 -9.45 -1.92 -2.04
N LYS A 14 -9.70 -2.15 -3.34
CA LYS A 14 -9.65 -3.48 -3.94
C LYS A 14 -8.19 -3.83 -4.27
N THR A 15 -7.74 -4.97 -3.78
CA THR A 15 -6.41 -5.53 -4.05
C THR A 15 -6.52 -6.85 -4.79
N THR A 16 -5.39 -7.40 -5.21
CA THR A 16 -5.32 -8.74 -5.81
C THR A 16 -5.69 -9.87 -4.85
N GLN A 17 -5.72 -9.61 -3.53
CA GLN A 17 -6.09 -10.58 -2.50
C GLN A 17 -7.49 -10.34 -1.91
N GLY A 18 -8.25 -9.40 -2.49
CA GLY A 18 -9.57 -9.00 -1.98
C GLY A 18 -9.61 -7.53 -1.55
N GLU A 19 -10.71 -7.14 -0.92
CA GLU A 19 -10.88 -5.78 -0.38
C GLU A 19 -10.12 -5.62 0.95
N ILE A 20 -9.44 -4.49 1.12
CA ILE A 20 -8.70 -4.15 2.34
C ILE A 20 -9.27 -2.86 2.96
N HIS A 21 -9.26 -2.79 4.29
CA HIS A 21 -9.51 -1.63 5.11
C HIS A 21 -8.21 -1.20 5.78
N PHE A 22 -7.48 -0.28 5.16
CA PHE A 22 -6.22 0.22 5.68
C PHE A 22 -6.46 1.39 6.65
N PRO A 23 -5.72 1.52 7.77
CA PRO A 23 -4.75 0.56 8.32
C PRO A 23 -5.34 -0.51 9.25
N ASP A 24 -6.67 -0.56 9.43
CA ASP A 24 -7.36 -1.39 10.43
C ASP A 24 -7.05 -2.89 10.30
N ASP A 25 -7.04 -3.42 9.08
CA ASP A 25 -6.78 -4.84 8.79
C ASP A 25 -5.35 -5.28 9.15
N TYR A 26 -4.45 -4.32 9.39
CA TYR A 26 -3.04 -4.57 9.70
C TYR A 26 -2.62 -4.10 11.09
N LYS A 27 -3.58 -3.79 11.98
CA LYS A 27 -3.28 -3.41 13.38
C LYS A 27 -2.39 -4.43 14.07
N GLY A 28 -1.32 -3.94 14.72
CA GLY A 28 -0.34 -4.76 15.42
C GLY A 28 0.77 -5.36 14.54
N LYS A 29 0.76 -5.09 13.22
CA LYS A 29 1.83 -5.46 12.29
C LYS A 29 2.46 -4.21 11.68
N TRP A 30 3.75 -4.29 11.38
CA TRP A 30 4.39 -3.28 10.52
C TRP A 30 3.99 -3.53 9.06
N VAL A 31 3.68 -2.44 8.34
CA VAL A 31 3.27 -2.49 6.93
C VAL A 31 4.10 -1.50 6.14
N ILE A 32 4.55 -1.92 4.96
CA ILE A 32 5.18 -1.07 3.96
C ILE A 32 4.19 -0.93 2.80
N LEU A 33 3.69 0.29 2.58
CA LEU A 33 2.83 0.64 1.44
C LEU A 33 3.66 1.42 0.42
N PHE A 34 3.72 0.93 -0.81
CA PHE A 34 4.40 1.58 -1.92
C PHE A 34 3.46 1.65 -3.14
N SER A 35 3.67 2.63 -4.00
CA SER A 35 2.92 2.79 -5.24
C SER A 35 3.86 2.79 -6.43
N HIS A 36 3.37 2.30 -7.56
CA HIS A 36 4.03 2.39 -8.86
C HIS A 36 3.10 3.09 -9.86
N PRO A 37 3.63 3.77 -10.90
CA PRO A 37 2.81 4.60 -11.80
C PRO A 37 1.81 3.83 -12.64
N ALA A 38 2.23 2.67 -13.16
CA ALA A 38 1.41 1.77 -13.98
C ALA A 38 2.07 0.39 -14.09
N ASP A 39 1.23 -0.64 -14.15
CA ASP A 39 1.66 -2.02 -14.46
C ASP A 39 2.36 -2.08 -15.84
N PHE A 40 3.36 -2.96 -15.98
CA PHE A 40 4.09 -3.24 -17.23
C PHE A 40 4.88 -2.06 -17.84
N THR A 41 5.28 -1.09 -17.02
CA THR A 41 6.31 -0.11 -17.42
C THR A 41 7.71 -0.71 -17.19
N PRO A 42 8.71 -0.43 -18.06
CA PRO A 42 10.00 -1.15 -18.08
C PRO A 42 10.86 -0.98 -16.80
N VAL A 43 10.49 -0.07 -15.90
CA VAL A 43 11.16 0.14 -14.60
C VAL A 43 10.56 -0.75 -13.49
N CYS A 44 9.28 -1.10 -13.58
CA CYS A 44 8.59 -1.84 -12.51
C CYS A 44 8.87 -3.36 -12.51
N THR A 45 9.42 -3.94 -13.61
CA THR A 45 9.75 -5.37 -13.63
C THR A 45 10.99 -5.71 -12.79
N THR A 46 11.86 -4.74 -12.48
CA THR A 46 13.02 -4.93 -11.59
C THR A 46 12.72 -4.66 -10.12
N GLU A 47 11.61 -3.99 -9.77
CA GLU A 47 11.22 -3.73 -8.37
C GLU A 47 10.44 -4.90 -7.72
N PHE A 48 9.99 -5.86 -8.51
CA PHE A 48 9.21 -7.03 -8.05
C PHE A 48 10.03 -8.34 -7.98
N MET A 49 11.35 -8.33 -8.24
CA MET A 49 12.26 -9.49 -8.12
C MET A 49 13.00 -9.52 -6.79
#